data_AF-A0A0F8WMU4-F1
#
_entry.id   AF-A0A0F8WMU4-F1
#
_cell.length_a   1.000
_cell.length_b   1.000
_cell.length_c   1.000
_cell.angle_alpha   90.00
_cell.angle_beta   90.00
_cell.angle_gamma   90.00
#
_symmetry.space_group_name_H-M   'P 1'
#
loop_
_entity.id
_entity.type
_entity.pdbx_description
1 polymer ?
#
loop_
_entity_poly.entity_id
_entity_poly.type
_entity_poly.pdbx_seq_one_letter_code
_entity_poly.pdbx_strand_id
1 'polypeptide(L)'
;MARFLSAILTRDGGILTSPDTNDDHETLIAQAKLRENGMDYYVRVVFAPSTRRYQDIDSYVLGIMATERPGWLDEDRYNEAIKHLRCIVESMIASGKVPRDRRAS
;
A
#
# COMPACT_ATOMS: atom_id res chain seq x y z
N MET A 1 13.13 11.31 -3.17
CA MET A 1 12.54 10.06 -3.67
C MET A 1 11.91 9.36 -2.48
N ALA A 2 10.61 9.08 -2.52
CA ALA A 2 9.96 8.29 -1.48
C ALA A 2 9.87 6.86 -2.00
N ARG A 3 10.42 5.90 -1.25
CA ARG A 3 10.26 4.46 -1.50
C ARG A 3 9.01 4.04 -0.74
N PHE A 4 8.04 3.48 -1.42
CA PHE A 4 6.75 3.14 -0.84
C PHE A 4 6.22 1.83 -1.42
N LEU A 5 5.23 1.24 -0.73
CA LEU A 5 4.42 0.12 -1.18
C LEU A 5 2.99 0.61 -1.45
N SER A 6 2.54 0.58 -2.70
CA SER A 6 1.14 0.82 -3.08
C SER A 6 0.30 -0.40 -2.78
N ALA A 7 -0.87 -0.16 -2.21
CA ALA A 7 -1.85 -1.21 -1.97
C ALA A 7 -3.26 -0.72 -2.25
N ILE A 8 -4.15 -1.69 -2.52
CA ILE A 8 -5.59 -1.49 -2.54
C ILE A 8 -6.19 -2.29 -1.40
N LEU A 9 -6.92 -1.61 -0.51
CA LEU A 9 -7.74 -2.25 0.51
C LEU A 9 -9.17 -2.35 -0.03
N THR A 10 -9.75 -3.54 -0.06
CA THR A 10 -11.14 -3.73 -0.48
C THR A 10 -12.06 -3.80 0.72
N ARG A 11 -13.33 -3.44 0.50
CA ARG A 11 -14.38 -3.50 1.52
C ARG A 11 -14.65 -4.91 2.04
N ASP A 12 -14.30 -5.93 1.26
CA ASP A 12 -14.45 -7.33 1.68
C ASP A 12 -13.25 -7.83 2.50
N GLY A 13 -12.28 -6.96 2.81
CA GLY A 13 -11.09 -7.29 3.59
C GLY A 13 -9.90 -7.76 2.74
N GLY A 14 -9.99 -7.66 1.43
CA GLY A 14 -8.89 -7.97 0.53
C GLY A 14 -7.80 -6.90 0.59
N ILE A 15 -6.54 -7.33 0.55
CA ILE A 15 -5.37 -6.45 0.45
C ILE A 15 -4.63 -6.85 -0.83
N LEU A 16 -4.60 -5.94 -1.81
CA LEU A 16 -3.94 -6.17 -3.08
C LEU A 16 -2.64 -5.36 -3.13
N THR A 17 -1.54 -6.03 -3.41
CA THR A 17 -0.21 -5.42 -3.55
C THR A 17 0.55 -6.08 -4.69
N SER A 18 1.55 -5.40 -5.22
CA SER A 18 2.42 -5.94 -6.26
C SER A 18 3.87 -5.53 -6.00
N PRO A 19 4.49 -6.07 -4.93
CA PRO A 19 5.84 -5.64 -4.50
C PRO A 19 6.93 -5.92 -5.57
N ASP A 20 6.70 -6.88 -6.48
CA ASP A 20 7.70 -7.32 -7.45
C ASP A 20 7.56 -6.67 -8.85
N THR A 21 6.34 -6.34 -9.31
CA THR A 21 6.10 -6.11 -10.75
C THR A 21 5.79 -4.67 -11.15
N ASN A 22 4.96 -3.93 -10.42
CA ASN A 22 4.79 -2.49 -10.59
C ASN A 22 3.89 -1.99 -9.46
N ASP A 23 4.40 -1.08 -8.68
CA ASP A 23 3.79 -0.69 -7.43
C ASP A 23 3.01 0.62 -7.58
N ASP A 24 2.09 0.62 -8.55
CA ASP A 24 1.17 1.71 -8.81
C ASP A 24 -0.29 1.23 -8.74
N HIS A 25 -1.17 2.07 -8.19
CA HIS A 25 -2.57 1.71 -7.97
C HIS A 25 -3.32 1.38 -9.26
N GLU A 26 -2.96 2.00 -10.39
CA GLU A 26 -3.63 1.77 -11.68
C GLU A 26 -3.38 0.35 -12.17
N THR A 27 -2.13 -0.13 -12.06
CA THR A 27 -1.78 -1.52 -12.36
C THR A 27 -2.55 -2.49 -11.43
N LEU A 28 -2.62 -2.20 -10.14
CA LEU A 28 -3.34 -3.04 -9.17
C LEU A 28 -4.84 -3.12 -9.48
N ILE A 29 -5.45 -1.99 -9.80
CA ILE A 29 -6.88 -1.90 -10.17
C ILE A 29 -7.15 -2.69 -11.45
N ALA A 30 -6.31 -2.52 -12.48
CA ALA A 30 -6.44 -3.22 -13.75
C ALA A 30 -6.26 -4.74 -13.58
N GLN A 31 -5.25 -5.19 -12.83
CA GLN A 31 -4.99 -6.61 -12.58
C GLN A 31 -6.13 -7.27 -11.80
N ALA A 32 -6.66 -6.59 -10.78
CA ALA A 32 -7.76 -7.09 -9.97
C ALA A 32 -9.14 -6.87 -10.61
N LYS A 33 -9.20 -6.31 -11.84
CA LYS A 33 -10.44 -5.98 -12.57
C LYS A 33 -11.43 -5.19 -11.71
N LEU A 34 -10.91 -4.34 -10.83
CA LEU A 34 -11.75 -3.49 -9.99
C LEU A 34 -12.44 -2.47 -10.89
N ARG A 35 -13.75 -2.35 -10.75
CA ARG A 35 -14.49 -1.28 -11.44
C ARG A 35 -14.10 0.04 -10.80
N GLU A 36 -13.98 1.12 -11.58
CA GLU A 36 -13.79 2.48 -11.07
C GLU A 36 -15.04 3.04 -10.34
N ASN A 37 -15.81 2.19 -9.64
CA ASN A 37 -17.00 2.57 -8.90
C ASN A 37 -16.69 3.27 -7.55
N GLY A 38 -15.59 4.03 -7.50
CA GLY A 38 -15.24 4.88 -6.37
C GLY A 38 -14.89 4.14 -5.07
N MET A 39 -14.78 4.94 -3.99
CA MET A 39 -14.30 4.49 -2.68
C MET A 39 -15.29 3.61 -1.88
N ASP A 40 -16.43 3.30 -2.48
CA ASP A 40 -17.47 2.46 -1.88
C ASP A 40 -17.06 0.98 -1.77
N TYR A 41 -16.08 0.56 -2.57
CA TYR A 41 -15.64 -0.84 -2.68
C TYR A 41 -14.17 -1.05 -2.36
N TYR A 42 -13.33 -0.04 -2.57
CA TYR A 42 -11.92 -0.12 -2.24
C TYR A 42 -11.31 1.26 -1.99
N VAL A 43 -10.18 1.29 -1.30
CA VAL A 43 -9.40 2.49 -1.11
C VAL A 43 -7.94 2.27 -1.50
N ARG A 44 -7.38 3.28 -2.15
CA ARG A 44 -5.96 3.32 -2.52
C ARG A 44 -5.17 3.75 -1.30
N VAL A 45 -4.16 2.98 -0.92
CA VAL A 45 -3.28 3.30 0.21
C VAL A 45 -1.82 3.15 -0.20
N VAL A 46 -0.97 3.86 0.53
CA VAL A 46 0.48 3.86 0.35
C VAL A 46 1.12 3.60 1.70
N PHE A 47 1.99 2.61 1.78
CA PHE A 47 2.77 2.31 2.96
C PHE A 47 4.21 2.79 2.74
N ALA A 48 4.62 3.83 3.46
CA ALA A 48 5.87 4.54 3.19
C ALA A 48 6.53 4.98 4.50
N PRO A 49 7.86 5.13 4.54
CA PRO A 49 8.53 5.66 5.71
C PRO A 49 8.19 7.14 5.88
N SER A 50 7.84 7.51 7.10
CA SER A 50 7.67 8.90 7.55
C SER A 50 9.00 9.67 7.57
N THR A 51 10.12 8.95 7.52
CA THR A 51 11.48 9.51 7.49
C THR A 51 12.23 9.07 6.22
N ARG A 52 13.45 9.58 6.01
CA ARG A 52 14.32 9.12 4.90
C ARG A 52 15.03 7.80 5.20
N ARG A 53 14.67 7.08 6.28
CA ARG A 53 15.27 5.81 6.67
C ARG A 53 14.46 4.62 6.13
N TYR A 54 14.73 4.25 4.88
CA TYR A 54 13.96 3.20 4.19
C TYR A 54 14.19 1.77 4.69
N GLN A 55 15.20 1.55 5.53
CA GLN A 55 15.45 0.25 6.18
C GLN A 55 14.80 0.18 7.56
N ASP A 56 14.29 1.31 8.07
CA ASP A 56 13.66 1.42 9.38
C ASP A 56 12.16 1.22 9.22
N ILE A 57 11.74 -0.04 9.34
CA ILE A 57 10.34 -0.45 9.18
C ILE A 57 9.43 0.25 10.21
N ASP A 58 9.93 0.59 11.39
CA ASP A 58 9.14 1.24 12.44
C ASP A 58 8.78 2.68 12.06
N SER A 59 9.50 3.28 11.11
CA SER A 59 9.15 4.59 10.57
C SER A 59 8.02 4.54 9.53
N TYR A 60 7.59 3.37 9.07
CA TYR A 60 6.57 3.25 8.03
C TYR A 60 5.16 3.55 8.55
N VAL A 61 4.41 4.30 7.74
CA VAL A 61 3.04 4.72 8.01
C VAL A 61 2.14 4.42 6.83
N LEU A 62 0.87 4.13 7.10
CA LEU A 62 -0.15 3.91 6.09
C LEU A 62 -0.85 5.22 5.74
N GLY A 63 -0.54 5.77 4.58
CA GLY A 63 -1.23 6.91 3.98
C GLY A 63 -2.42 6.46 3.14
N ILE A 64 -3.59 7.05 3.36
CA ILE A 64 -4.78 6.82 2.55
C ILE A 64 -4.81 7.86 1.43
N MET A 65 -4.89 7.42 0.16
CA MET A 65 -4.99 8.31 -1.00
C MET A 65 -6.45 8.66 -1.30
N ALA A 66 -7.12 9.18 -0.30
CA ALA A 66 -8.53 9.52 -0.29
C ALA A 66 -8.71 10.89 0.38
N THR A 67 -9.70 11.67 -0.05
CA THR A 67 -10.08 12.90 0.66
C THR A 67 -10.53 12.58 2.09
N GLU A 68 -11.23 11.45 2.24
CA GLU A 68 -11.76 10.99 3.53
C GLU A 68 -11.62 9.48 3.65
N ARG A 69 -11.46 9.01 4.89
CA ARG A 69 -11.43 7.58 5.20
C ARG A 69 -12.84 7.00 5.07
N PRO A 70 -13.05 5.94 4.27
CA PRO A 70 -14.36 5.32 4.16
C PRO A 70 -14.81 4.74 5.50
N GLY A 71 -16.10 4.88 5.84
CA GLY A 71 -16.64 4.42 7.13
C GLY A 71 -16.54 2.90 7.36
N TRP A 72 -16.40 2.11 6.28
CA TRP A 72 -16.17 0.66 6.37
C TRP A 72 -14.72 0.29 6.73
N LEU A 73 -13.76 1.21 6.55
CA LEU A 73 -12.38 1.01 6.97
C LEU A 73 -12.28 1.41 8.44
N ASP A 74 -12.75 0.56 9.35
CA ASP A 74 -12.61 0.75 10.79
C ASP A 74 -11.16 0.57 11.26
N GLU A 75 -10.91 0.86 12.54
CA GLU A 75 -9.58 0.82 13.14
C GLU A 75 -8.95 -0.56 13.10
N ASP A 76 -9.76 -1.62 13.25
CA ASP A 76 -9.29 -3.00 13.19
C ASP A 76 -8.75 -3.34 11.80
N ARG A 77 -9.49 -3.02 10.73
CA ARG A 77 -9.06 -3.24 9.35
C ARG A 77 -7.87 -2.39 8.97
N TYR A 78 -7.80 -1.16 9.47
CA TYR A 78 -6.65 -0.28 9.27
C TYR A 78 -5.38 -0.88 9.92
N ASN A 79 -5.50 -1.39 11.14
CA ASN A 79 -4.40 -2.05 11.84
C ASN A 79 -3.99 -3.37 11.20
N GLU A 80 -4.94 -4.16 10.70
CA GLU A 80 -4.68 -5.37 9.92
C GLU A 80 -3.91 -5.05 8.64
N ALA A 81 -4.33 -4.01 7.91
CA ALA A 81 -3.63 -3.55 6.71
C ALA A 81 -2.19 -3.14 7.03
N ILE A 82 -1.96 -2.38 8.10
CA ILE A 82 -0.59 -2.02 8.53
C ILE A 82 0.24 -3.27 8.81
N LYS A 83 -0.27 -4.22 9.59
CA LYS A 83 0.47 -5.46 9.92
C LYS A 83 0.83 -6.23 8.66
N HIS A 84 -0.10 -6.39 7.73
CA HIS A 84 0.13 -7.11 6.49
C HIS A 84 1.19 -6.42 5.62
N LEU A 85 1.03 -5.11 5.37
CA LEU A 85 1.95 -4.34 4.54
C LEU A 85 3.33 -4.24 5.17
N ARG A 86 3.40 -4.19 6.50
CA ARG A 86 4.64 -4.27 7.26
C ARG A 86 5.39 -5.57 6.98
N CYS A 87 4.75 -6.73 7.10
CA CYS A 87 5.38 -8.03 6.82
C CYS A 87 5.94 -8.11 5.39
N ILE A 88 5.23 -7.54 4.41
CA ILE A 88 5.70 -7.48 3.02
C ILE A 88 6.96 -6.62 2.93
N VAL A 89 6.95 -5.41 3.48
CA VAL A 89 8.10 -4.49 3.42
C VAL A 89 9.30 -5.05 4.21
N GLU A 90 9.08 -5.70 5.35
CA GLU A 90 10.14 -6.38 6.10
C GLU A 90 10.82 -7.46 5.24
N SER A 91 10.02 -8.27 4.54
CA SER A 91 10.52 -9.31 3.63
C SER A 91 11.30 -8.71 2.46
N MET A 92 10.83 -7.59 1.92
CA MET A 92 11.50 -6.82 0.88
C MET A 92 12.86 -6.30 1.36
N ILE A 93 12.91 -5.64 2.52
CA ILE A 93 14.13 -5.13 3.16
C ILE A 93 15.13 -6.27 3.40
N ALA A 94 14.68 -7.38 4.00
CA ALA A 94 15.52 -8.55 4.28
C ALA A 94 16.10 -9.18 3.01
N SER A 95 15.35 -9.15 1.91
CA SER A 95 15.78 -9.65 0.60
C SER A 95 16.68 -8.68 -0.17
N GLY A 96 16.99 -7.49 0.39
CA GLY A 96 17.71 -6.42 -0.30
C GLY A 96 16.90 -5.76 -1.44
N LYS A 97 15.64 -6.16 -1.63
CA LYS A 97 14.69 -5.54 -2.55
C LYS A 97 14.09 -4.34 -1.85
N VAL A 98 14.66 -3.15 -2.05
CA VAL A 98 14.04 -1.95 -1.49
C VAL A 98 12.77 -1.61 -2.30
N PRO A 99 11.62 -1.24 -1.67
CA PRO A 99 10.45 -0.72 -2.40
C PRO A 99 10.84 0.33 -3.43
N ARG A 100 10.28 0.21 -4.64
CA ARG A 100 10.81 0.82 -5.87
C ARG A 100 10.94 2.34 -5.78
N ASP A 101 11.86 2.85 -6.59
CA ASP A 101 12.08 4.27 -6.86
C ASP A 101 11.31 4.67 -8.13
N ARG A 102 10.36 5.62 -8.04
CA ARG A 102 9.80 6.24 -9.25
C ARG A 102 10.81 7.29 -9.77
N ARG A 103 11.80 6.83 -10.54
CA ARG A 103 12.46 7.59 -11.64
C ARG A 103 13.38 6.67 -12.46
N ALA A 104 12.88 6.21 -13.61
CA ALA A 104 13.63 6.10 -14.88
C ALA A 104 12.70 5.47 -15.94
N SER A 105 11.85 6.28 -16.56
CA SER A 105 11.50 6.28 -17.99
C SER A 105 10.75 7.58 -18.26
#